data_AF-A0A924DIM6-F1
#
_entry.id   AF-A0A924DIM6-F1
#
_cell.length_a   1.000
_cell.length_b   1.000
_cell.length_c   1.000
_cell.angle_alpha   90.00
_cell.angle_beta   90.00
_cell.angle_gamma   90.00
#
_symmetry.space_group_name_H-M   'P 1'
#
loop_
_entity.id
_entity.type
_entity.pdbx_description
1 polymer ?
#
loop_
_entity_poly.entity_id
_entity_poly.type
_entity_poly.pdbx_seq_one_letter_code
_entity_poly.pdbx_strand_id
1 'polypeptide(L)'
;GAIKRGNREIIVEAKDGVVRKYLVPLSRQILVQDGDFVKAGASLSDGQTAPADILAIKGPFAVQEYVVNEIQEVYRLQGVRINDKHIEVIVRQMMRKINIEDAGDTKFLEGDTEDRLDFNVENDYIYDKKVVTEHGESGKLKTGQIATLREIREENSVLRRADKKLVEYRDAHPATSSPLLQGITKASLGTHSWISAASFQETTKVLSSAAIQGKTDEMLGLKENVITGHHIPAGTGLREFENMIVGSKEEYELLMTTKEAMSFDEEE
;
A
#
# COMPACT_ATOMS: atom_id res chain seq x y z
N GLY A 1 5.48 12.60 37.61
CA GLY A 1 4.61 13.76 37.88
C GLY A 1 3.53 13.44 38.91
N ALA A 2 2.59 14.38 39.08
CA ALA A 2 1.50 14.29 40.05
C ALA A 2 0.48 13.19 39.68
N ILE A 3 -0.32 12.77 40.68
CA ILE A 3 -1.41 11.81 40.50
C ILE A 3 -2.66 12.59 40.05
N LYS A 4 -3.22 12.25 38.89
CA LYS A 4 -4.46 12.81 38.36
C LYS A 4 -5.45 11.69 38.08
N ARG A 5 -6.64 11.77 38.69
CA ARG A 5 -7.76 10.83 38.47
C ARG A 5 -7.36 9.35 38.59
N GLY A 6 -6.52 9.01 39.57
CA GLY A 6 -6.06 7.62 39.80
C GLY A 6 -4.94 7.14 38.87
N ASN A 7 -4.43 8.01 37.98
CA ASN A 7 -3.28 7.73 37.12
C ASN A 7 -2.10 8.61 37.52
N ARG A 8 -0.88 8.08 37.39
CA ARG A 8 0.36 8.84 37.53
C ARG A 8 0.74 9.45 36.19
N GLU A 9 0.95 10.76 36.18
CA GLU A 9 1.34 11.50 34.98
C GLU A 9 2.87 11.42 34.79
N ILE A 10 3.30 10.89 33.64
CA ILE A 10 4.68 10.91 33.15
C ILE A 10 4.76 12.01 32.08
N ILE A 11 5.71 12.92 32.24
CA ILE A 11 5.92 14.03 31.33
C ILE A 11 7.26 13.77 30.64
N VAL A 12 7.25 13.70 29.32
CA VAL A 12 8.46 13.52 28.50
C VAL A 12 8.66 14.81 27.72
N GLU A 13 9.80 15.45 27.93
CA GLU A 13 10.22 16.65 27.23
C GLU A 13 11.29 16.28 26.20
N ALA A 14 11.01 16.57 24.93
CA ALA A 14 11.99 16.42 23.86
C ALA A 14 13.02 17.56 23.90
N LYS A 15 14.21 17.34 23.33
CA LYS A 15 15.24 18.39 23.19
C LYS A 15 14.75 19.62 22.43
N ASP A 16 13.75 19.44 21.57
CA ASP A 16 13.14 20.49 20.75
C ASP A 16 12.03 21.26 21.51
N GLY A 17 11.85 21.00 22.81
CA GLY A 17 10.86 21.66 23.67
C GLY A 17 9.44 21.08 23.57
N VAL A 18 9.23 20.04 22.76
CA VAL A 18 7.93 19.37 22.66
C VAL A 18 7.68 18.53 23.91
N VAL A 19 6.62 18.88 24.65
CA VAL A 19 6.22 18.16 25.87
C VAL A 19 5.05 17.22 25.57
N ARG A 20 5.25 15.92 25.83
CA ARG A 20 4.19 14.90 25.77
C ARG A 20 3.87 14.37 27.16
N LYS A 21 2.58 14.14 27.43
CA LYS A 21 2.07 13.67 28.73
C LYS A 21 1.44 12.30 28.57
N TYR A 22 1.86 11.36 29.39
CA TYR A 22 1.38 9.98 29.41
C TYR A 22 0.78 9.67 30.77
N LEU A 23 -0.39 9.04 30.78
CA LEU A 23 -1.08 8.63 32.01
C LEU A 23 -0.88 7.13 32.21
N VAL A 24 -0.21 6.77 33.31
CA VAL A 24 0.01 5.36 33.69
C VAL A 24 -0.86 5.04 34.90
N PRO A 25 -1.67 3.96 34.87
CA PRO A 25 -2.43 3.52 36.04
C PRO A 25 -1.52 3.22 37.24
N LEU A 26 -1.96 3.58 38.45
CA LEU A 26 -1.18 3.35 39.68
C LEU A 26 -0.92 1.87 39.98
N SER A 27 -1.70 0.96 39.40
CA SER A 27 -1.51 -0.48 39.54
C SER A 27 -0.32 -1.02 38.77
N ARG A 28 0.20 -0.27 37.78
CA ARG A 28 1.32 -0.71 36.95
C ARG A 28 2.64 -0.21 37.50
N GLN A 29 3.65 -1.07 37.49
CA GLN A 29 5.00 -0.70 37.86
C GLN A 29 5.61 0.21 36.79
N ILE A 30 6.21 1.32 37.23
CA ILE A 30 6.96 2.24 36.38
C ILE A 30 8.40 1.75 36.29
N LEU A 31 8.93 1.68 35.07
CA LEU A 31 10.27 1.15 34.78
C LEU A 31 11.35 2.25 34.69
N VAL A 32 10.93 3.51 34.64
CA VAL A 32 11.80 4.68 34.43
C VAL A 32 11.85 5.57 35.67
N GLN A 33 12.97 6.25 35.88
CA GLN A 33 13.16 7.23 36.94
C GLN A 33 13.07 8.67 36.43
N ASP A 34 12.96 9.60 37.37
CA ASP A 34 12.94 11.03 37.05
C ASP A 34 14.33 11.48 36.58
N GLY A 35 14.39 12.15 35.43
CA GLY A 35 15.65 12.55 34.78
C GLY A 35 16.25 11.50 33.82
N ASP A 36 15.62 10.33 33.66
CA ASP A 36 16.09 9.33 32.68
C ASP A 36 15.90 9.79 31.23
N PHE A 37 16.92 9.54 30.41
CA PHE A 37 16.84 9.75 28.97
C PHE A 37 16.21 8.53 28.28
N VAL A 38 14.97 8.69 27.84
CA VAL A 38 14.23 7.66 27.10
C VAL A 38 14.21 7.95 25.60
N LYS A 39 14.35 6.90 24.78
CA LYS A 39 14.13 6.97 23.32
C LYS A 39 12.65 6.76 23.01
N ALA A 40 12.19 7.30 21.88
CA ALA A 40 10.84 7.03 21.39
C ALA A 40 10.61 5.51 21.27
N GLY A 41 9.53 5.01 21.88
CA GLY A 41 9.19 3.59 21.90
C GLY A 41 9.82 2.77 23.02
N ALA A 42 10.51 3.39 23.97
CA ALA A 42 10.92 2.73 25.22
C ALA A 42 9.70 2.53 26.14
N SER A 43 9.64 1.36 26.80
CA SER A 43 8.56 1.04 27.73
C SER A 43 8.69 1.86 29.01
N LEU A 44 7.66 2.67 29.32
CA LEU A 44 7.62 3.49 30.53
C LEU A 44 7.06 2.73 31.75
N SER A 45 6.26 1.71 31.50
CA SER A 45 5.63 0.86 32.51
C SER A 45 5.61 -0.59 32.04
N ASP A 46 5.42 -1.50 32.99
CA ASP A 46 5.16 -2.91 32.70
C ASP A 46 3.78 -3.13 32.04
N GLY A 47 3.62 -4.25 31.34
CA GLY A 47 2.41 -4.70 30.67
C GLY A 47 2.56 -4.95 29.17
N GLN A 48 1.50 -5.50 28.57
CA GLN A 48 1.45 -5.77 27.14
C GLN A 48 1.40 -4.47 26.32
N THR A 49 2.20 -4.44 25.25
CA THR A 49 2.24 -3.34 24.28
C THR A 49 1.23 -3.59 23.17
N ALA A 50 0.38 -2.61 22.86
CA ALA A 50 -0.55 -2.73 21.75
C ALA A 50 0.22 -2.64 20.41
N PRO A 51 -0.04 -3.54 19.42
CA PRO A 51 0.59 -3.46 18.11
C PRO A 51 0.37 -2.12 17.39
N ALA A 52 -0.77 -1.47 17.61
CA ALA A 52 -1.07 -0.16 17.05
C ALA A 52 -0.11 0.94 17.57
N ASP A 53 0.26 0.90 18.85
CA ASP A 53 1.20 1.85 19.44
C ASP A 53 2.61 1.62 18.89
N ILE A 54 3.00 0.36 18.72
CA ILE A 54 4.28 0.00 18.08
C ILE A 54 4.30 0.54 16.65
N LEU A 55 3.18 0.45 15.90
CA LEU A 55 3.07 0.95 14.53
C LEU A 55 3.31 2.45 14.45
N ALA A 56 2.62 3.19 15.32
CA ALA A 56 2.67 4.64 15.33
C ALA A 56 4.03 5.20 15.79
N ILE A 57 4.76 4.47 16.64
CA ILE A 57 6.00 4.95 17.26
C ILE A 57 7.25 4.41 16.57
N LYS A 58 7.31 3.09 16.34
CA LYS A 58 8.50 2.40 15.81
C LYS A 58 8.38 2.07 14.32
N GLY A 59 7.19 2.19 13.74
CA GLY A 59 6.94 1.96 12.32
C GLY A 59 6.59 0.52 11.97
N PRO A 60 6.37 0.24 10.67
CA PRO A 60 5.78 -1.02 10.20
C PRO A 60 6.69 -2.23 10.42
N PHE A 61 8.00 -2.08 10.25
CA PHE A 61 8.95 -3.19 10.43
C PHE A 61 8.95 -3.70 11.88
N ALA A 62 8.95 -2.80 12.85
CA ALA A 62 8.94 -3.15 14.27
C ALA A 62 7.65 -3.88 14.69
N VAL A 63 6.50 -3.51 14.10
CA VAL A 63 5.24 -4.23 14.32
C VAL A 63 5.27 -5.61 13.71
N GLN A 64 5.81 -5.74 12.49
CA GLN A 64 5.92 -7.04 11.83
C GLN A 64 6.75 -8.00 12.65
N GLU A 65 7.93 -7.57 13.09
CA GLU A 65 8.82 -8.33 13.96
C GLU A 65 8.12 -8.68 15.29
N TYR A 66 7.45 -7.72 15.91
CA TYR A 66 6.70 -7.95 17.15
C TYR A 66 5.64 -9.05 16.99
N VAL A 67 4.79 -8.96 15.96
CA VAL A 67 3.70 -9.93 15.73
C VAL A 67 4.26 -11.31 15.37
N VAL A 68 5.31 -11.38 14.56
CA VAL A 68 5.95 -12.65 14.20
C VAL A 68 6.53 -13.33 15.44
N ASN A 69 7.27 -12.61 16.27
CA ASN A 69 7.88 -13.17 17.47
C ASN A 69 6.84 -13.65 18.49
N GLU A 70 5.79 -12.85 18.77
CA GLU A 70 4.72 -13.23 19.70
C GLU A 70 3.99 -14.50 19.27
N ILE A 71 3.65 -14.62 17.98
CA ILE A 71 3.00 -15.82 17.44
C ILE A 71 3.95 -17.02 17.54
N GLN A 72 5.22 -16.80 17.18
CA GLN A 72 6.22 -17.85 17.13
C GLN A 72 6.56 -18.39 18.54
N GLU A 73 6.57 -17.53 19.57
CA GLU A 73 6.75 -17.94 20.96
C GLU A 73 5.66 -18.92 21.43
N VAL A 74 4.41 -18.68 21.06
CA VAL A 74 3.29 -19.58 21.40
C VAL A 74 3.46 -20.94 20.72
N TYR A 75 3.83 -20.98 19.43
CA TYR A 75 4.08 -22.23 18.72
C TYR A 75 5.28 -23.00 19.29
N ARG A 76 6.37 -22.28 19.63
CA ARG A 76 7.54 -22.87 20.29
C ARG A 76 7.18 -23.46 21.65
N LEU A 77 6.34 -22.77 22.43
CA LEU A 77 5.87 -23.25 23.74
C LEU A 77 5.02 -24.53 23.62
N GLN A 78 4.30 -24.70 22.52
CA GLN A 78 3.55 -25.93 22.19
C GLN A 78 4.43 -27.02 21.53
N GLY A 79 5.72 -26.74 21.32
CA GLY A 79 6.66 -27.68 20.67
C GLY A 79 6.47 -27.83 19.15
N VAL A 80 5.68 -26.94 18.53
CA VAL A 80 5.41 -26.97 17.09
C VAL A 80 6.41 -26.07 16.37
N ARG A 81 7.07 -26.61 15.34
CA ARG A 81 8.01 -25.85 14.49
C ARG A 81 7.29 -25.33 13.25
N ILE A 82 7.20 -24.01 13.11
CA ILE A 82 6.71 -23.32 11.91
C ILE A 82 7.76 -22.32 11.42
N ASN A 83 7.90 -22.18 10.11
CA ASN A 83 8.81 -21.21 9.52
C ASN A 83 8.21 -19.79 9.57
N ASP A 84 9.03 -18.82 9.98
CA ASP A 84 8.63 -17.41 10.14
C ASP A 84 8.04 -16.83 8.86
N LYS A 85 8.49 -17.27 7.67
CA LYS A 85 7.95 -16.84 6.36
C LYS A 85 6.44 -17.01 6.25
N HIS A 86 5.87 -18.05 6.85
CA HIS A 86 4.42 -18.27 6.82
C HIS A 86 3.68 -17.20 7.61
N ILE A 87 4.22 -16.82 8.77
CA ILE A 87 3.65 -15.80 9.64
C ILE A 87 3.83 -14.42 8.98
N GLU A 88 5.00 -14.14 8.43
CA GLU A 88 5.28 -12.89 7.71
C GLU A 88 4.30 -12.64 6.56
N VAL A 89 3.97 -13.67 5.78
CA VAL A 89 2.98 -13.55 4.69
C VAL A 89 1.60 -13.17 5.24
N ILE A 90 1.19 -13.70 6.40
CA ILE A 90 -0.07 -13.35 7.04
C ILE A 90 -0.04 -11.91 7.56
N VAL A 91 1.04 -11.51 8.24
CA VAL A 91 1.20 -10.15 8.77
C VAL A 91 1.24 -9.13 7.62
N ARG A 92 1.86 -9.47 6.49
CA ARG A 92 1.81 -8.65 5.27
C ARG A 92 0.37 -8.40 4.81
N GLN A 93 -0.51 -9.41 4.87
CA GLN A 93 -1.93 -9.24 4.53
C GLN A 93 -2.68 -8.38 5.56
N MET A 94 -2.38 -8.53 6.85
CA MET A 94 -2.95 -7.69 7.91
C MET A 94 -2.60 -6.20 7.75
N MET A 95 -1.45 -5.91 7.14
CA MET A 95 -0.98 -4.55 6.90
C MET A 95 -1.29 -4.05 5.50
N ARG A 96 -2.10 -4.72 4.67
CA ARG A 96 -2.30 -4.35 3.26
C ARG A 96 -2.88 -2.94 3.07
N LYS A 97 -3.71 -2.49 4.01
CA LYS A 97 -4.38 -1.19 3.97
C LYS A 97 -3.57 -0.07 4.61
N ILE A 98 -3.85 1.14 4.17
CA ILE A 98 -3.28 2.38 4.69
C ILE A 98 -4.39 3.41 4.93
N ASN A 99 -4.15 4.37 5.80
CA ASN A 99 -5.03 5.50 6.05
C ASN A 99 -4.46 6.74 5.38
N ILE A 100 -5.26 7.45 4.58
CA ILE A 100 -4.82 8.67 3.90
C ILE A 100 -4.79 9.82 4.92
N GLU A 101 -3.65 10.50 5.03
CA GLU A 101 -3.47 11.66 5.92
C GLU A 101 -3.72 12.97 5.17
N ASP A 102 -3.05 13.14 4.03
CA ASP A 102 -3.22 14.27 3.11
C ASP A 102 -3.41 13.70 1.69
N ALA A 103 -4.45 14.12 0.99
CA ALA A 103 -4.73 13.66 -0.36
C ALA A 103 -3.84 14.33 -1.43
N GLY A 104 -3.21 15.47 -1.13
CA GLY A 104 -2.45 16.25 -2.10
C GLY A 104 -3.27 16.57 -3.35
N ASP A 105 -2.69 16.33 -4.52
CA ASP A 105 -3.35 16.50 -5.84
C ASP A 105 -3.88 15.18 -6.41
N THR A 106 -4.00 14.12 -5.59
CA THR A 106 -4.49 12.80 -6.02
C THR A 106 -6.03 12.72 -5.96
N LYS A 107 -6.59 11.57 -6.37
CA LYS A 107 -8.03 11.27 -6.28
C LYS A 107 -8.52 10.84 -4.89
N PHE A 108 -7.62 10.75 -3.91
CA PHE A 108 -7.91 10.18 -2.60
C PHE A 108 -8.73 11.13 -1.71
N LEU A 109 -9.36 10.58 -0.68
CA LEU A 109 -10.07 11.33 0.34
C LEU A 109 -9.35 11.21 1.68
N GLU A 110 -9.11 12.33 2.35
CA GLU A 110 -8.49 12.36 3.67
C GLU A 110 -9.28 11.56 4.71
N GLY A 111 -8.58 10.74 5.49
CA GLY A 111 -9.17 9.87 6.50
C GLY A 111 -9.83 8.60 5.95
N ASP A 112 -9.84 8.41 4.63
CA ASP A 112 -10.29 7.15 4.03
C ASP A 112 -9.16 6.10 4.04
N THR A 113 -9.57 4.83 3.94
CA THR A 113 -8.66 3.69 3.94
C THR A 113 -8.55 3.08 2.57
N GLU A 114 -7.34 3.08 2.00
CA GLU A 114 -7.07 2.55 0.67
C GLU A 114 -6.07 1.39 0.67
N ASP A 115 -6.00 0.66 -0.45
CA ASP A 115 -4.97 -0.35 -0.63
C ASP A 115 -3.58 0.28 -0.82
N ARG A 116 -2.55 -0.30 -0.17
CA ARG A 116 -1.18 0.21 -0.31
C ARG A 116 -0.72 0.19 -1.77
N LEU A 117 -1.08 -0.85 -2.53
CA LEU A 117 -0.63 -0.98 -3.91
C LEU A 117 -1.25 0.12 -4.78
N ASP A 118 -2.56 0.31 -4.69
CA ASP A 118 -3.28 1.34 -5.46
C ASP A 118 -2.81 2.75 -5.10
N PHE A 119 -2.55 3.00 -3.80
CA PHE A 119 -1.97 4.25 -3.33
C PHE A 119 -0.60 4.53 -3.93
N ASN A 120 0.30 3.54 -3.92
CA ASN A 120 1.64 3.71 -4.47
C ASN A 120 1.59 3.98 -5.98
N VAL A 121 0.75 3.24 -6.71
CA VAL A 121 0.57 3.44 -8.16
C VAL A 121 0.06 4.85 -8.48
N GLU A 122 -0.94 5.34 -7.74
CA GLU A 122 -1.48 6.70 -7.94
C GLU A 122 -0.45 7.78 -7.57
N ASN A 123 0.29 7.60 -6.47
CA ASN A 123 1.33 8.54 -6.06
C ASN A 123 2.48 8.60 -7.05
N ASP A 124 2.94 7.45 -7.55
CA ASP A 124 3.99 7.37 -8.58
C ASP A 124 3.52 8.06 -9.87
N TYR A 125 2.23 7.93 -10.22
CA TYR A 125 1.64 8.63 -11.35
C TYR A 125 1.65 10.16 -11.19
N ILE A 126 1.43 10.67 -9.98
CA ILE A 126 1.37 12.10 -9.68
C ILE A 126 2.78 12.73 -9.52
N TYR A 127 3.78 11.98 -9.08
CA TYR A 127 5.09 12.49 -8.69
C TYR A 127 5.77 13.44 -9.71
N ASP A 128 5.72 13.11 -11.01
CA ASP A 128 6.35 13.91 -12.08
C ASP A 128 5.40 14.89 -12.77
N LYS A 129 4.14 14.96 -12.33
CA LYS A 129 3.11 15.78 -12.95
C LYS A 129 3.11 17.20 -12.41
N LYS A 130 2.49 18.09 -13.19
CA LYS A 130 2.34 19.50 -12.89
C LYS A 130 0.86 19.86 -12.91
N VAL A 131 0.45 20.71 -11.97
CA VAL A 131 -0.91 21.24 -11.88
C VAL A 131 -0.92 22.63 -12.51
N VAL A 132 -1.82 22.83 -13.47
CA VAL A 132 -2.00 24.13 -14.12
C VAL A 132 -2.70 25.09 -13.15
N THR A 133 -2.02 26.17 -12.75
CA THR A 133 -2.61 27.21 -11.89
C THR A 133 -3.40 28.20 -12.71
N GLU A 134 -2.80 28.70 -13.80
CA GLU A 134 -3.46 29.59 -14.75
C GLU A 134 -3.30 29.06 -16.17
N HIS A 135 -4.43 28.86 -16.87
CA HIS A 135 -4.42 28.36 -18.25
C HIS A 135 -4.04 29.41 -19.32
N GLY A 136 -3.90 30.68 -18.94
CA GLY A 136 -3.62 31.78 -19.88
C GLY A 136 -4.62 31.81 -21.04
N GLU A 137 -4.12 31.81 -22.28
CA GLU A 137 -4.93 31.70 -23.50
C GLU A 137 -4.81 30.33 -24.20
N SER A 138 -4.42 29.27 -23.47
CA SER A 138 -4.44 27.91 -24.00
C SER A 138 -5.88 27.45 -24.26
N GLY A 139 -6.12 26.85 -25.42
CA GLY A 139 -7.38 26.17 -25.73
C GLY A 139 -7.44 24.72 -25.26
N LYS A 140 -6.30 24.14 -24.89
CA LYS A 140 -6.18 22.71 -24.56
C LYS A 140 -6.10 22.44 -23.07
N LEU A 141 -5.35 23.26 -22.33
CA LEU A 141 -5.16 23.09 -20.89
C LEU A 141 -6.17 23.93 -20.12
N LYS A 142 -6.74 23.36 -19.05
CA LYS A 142 -7.65 24.05 -18.12
C LYS A 142 -6.99 24.26 -16.77
N THR A 143 -7.41 25.30 -16.04
CA THR A 143 -6.99 25.50 -14.65
C THR A 143 -7.38 24.30 -13.80
N GLY A 144 -6.46 23.82 -12.96
CA GLY A 144 -6.61 22.64 -12.12
C GLY A 144 -6.31 21.32 -12.84
N GLN A 145 -6.05 21.33 -14.15
CA GLN A 145 -5.70 20.10 -14.87
C GLN A 145 -4.29 19.64 -14.52
N ILE A 146 -4.15 18.34 -14.29
CA ILE A 146 -2.87 17.69 -14.08
C ILE A 146 -2.32 17.28 -15.45
N ALA A 147 -1.16 17.80 -15.81
CA ALA A 147 -0.51 17.54 -17.09
C ALA A 147 0.97 17.19 -16.89
N THR A 148 1.55 16.54 -17.90
CA THR A 148 2.99 16.29 -17.93
C THR A 148 3.74 17.58 -18.27
N LEU A 149 4.99 17.68 -17.81
CA LEU A 149 5.86 18.80 -18.15
C LEU A 149 6.03 18.96 -19.67
N ARG A 150 6.01 17.84 -20.41
CA ARG A 150 6.12 17.82 -21.87
C ARG A 150 4.92 18.51 -22.53
N GLU A 151 3.70 18.14 -22.15
CA GLU A 151 2.47 18.71 -22.70
C GLU A 151 2.41 20.23 -22.45
N ILE A 152 2.77 20.66 -21.24
CA ILE A 152 2.79 22.10 -20.90
C ILE A 152 3.83 22.85 -21.73
N ARG A 153 5.03 22.29 -21.95
CA ARG A 153 6.07 22.91 -22.77
C ARG A 153 5.68 22.99 -24.25
N GLU A 154 5.07 21.94 -24.78
CA GLU A 154 4.58 21.92 -26.16
C GLU A 154 3.53 23.00 -26.39
N GLU A 155 2.56 23.14 -25.47
CA GLU A 155 1.53 24.17 -25.53
C GLU A 155 2.12 25.58 -25.35
N ASN A 156 3.01 25.78 -24.38
CA ASN A 156 3.69 27.06 -24.17
C ASN A 156 4.55 27.47 -25.37
N SER A 157 5.12 26.52 -26.13
CA SER A 157 5.84 26.80 -27.38
C SER A 157 4.90 27.32 -28.49
N VAL A 158 3.67 26.80 -28.58
CA VAL A 158 2.65 27.29 -29.52
C VAL A 158 2.18 28.68 -29.11
N LEU A 159 1.87 28.89 -27.82
CA LEU A 159 1.42 30.17 -27.29
C LEU A 159 2.47 31.27 -27.45
N ARG A 160 3.75 30.95 -27.21
CA ARG A 160 4.87 31.87 -27.41
C ARG A 160 5.04 32.28 -28.87
N ARG A 161 4.79 31.38 -29.84
CA ARG A 161 4.82 31.71 -31.27
C ARG A 161 3.65 32.59 -31.72
N ALA A 162 2.56 32.59 -30.96
CA ALA A 162 1.37 33.39 -31.22
C ALA A 162 1.30 34.66 -30.36
N ASP A 163 2.37 35.01 -29.62
CA ASP A 163 2.44 36.15 -28.68
C ASP A 163 1.31 36.19 -27.63
N LYS A 164 0.87 35.01 -27.18
CA LYS A 164 -0.20 34.85 -26.18
C LYS A 164 0.31 34.64 -24.77
N LYS A 165 -0.54 34.89 -23.75
CA LYS A 165 -0.20 34.60 -22.34
C LYS A 165 0.04 33.10 -22.15
N LEU A 166 1.21 32.78 -21.60
CA LEU A 166 1.65 31.41 -21.31
C LEU A 166 0.85 30.79 -20.16
N VAL A 167 0.87 29.46 -20.12
CA VAL A 167 0.31 28.66 -19.03
C VAL A 167 1.26 28.67 -17.84
N GLU A 168 0.75 29.03 -16.67
CA GLU A 168 1.44 28.93 -15.39
C GLU A 168 1.12 27.60 -14.71
N TYR A 169 2.11 27.00 -14.06
CA TYR A 169 1.97 25.69 -13.44
C TYR A 169 2.78 25.61 -12.14
N ARG A 170 2.35 24.72 -11.25
CA ARG A 170 3.08 24.30 -10.06
C ARG A 170 3.34 22.80 -10.08
N ASP A 171 4.21 22.35 -9.19
CA ASP A 171 4.44 20.92 -8.98
C ASP A 171 3.22 20.28 -8.30
N ALA A 172 2.90 19.05 -8.73
CA ALA A 172 1.85 18.26 -8.10
C ALA A 172 2.39 17.63 -6.81
N HIS A 173 1.57 17.65 -5.76
CA HIS A 173 1.94 17.05 -4.48
C HIS A 173 1.32 15.64 -4.38
N PRO A 174 2.12 14.60 -4.13
CA PRO A 174 1.59 13.26 -3.90
C PRO A 174 0.86 13.18 -2.56
N ALA A 175 -0.02 12.20 -2.40
CA ALA A 175 -0.72 11.97 -1.15
C ALA A 175 0.23 11.43 -0.07
N THR A 176 -0.07 11.72 1.19
CA THR A 176 0.61 11.12 2.35
C THR A 176 -0.32 10.18 3.09
N SER A 177 0.25 9.14 3.71
CA SER A 177 -0.52 8.10 4.38
C SER A 177 0.22 7.49 5.56
N SER A 178 -0.54 6.92 6.48
CA SER A 178 -0.02 6.08 7.55
C SER A 178 -0.44 4.61 7.37
N PRO A 179 0.44 3.65 7.68
CA PRO A 179 0.09 2.24 7.60
C PRO A 179 -1.01 1.89 8.61
N LEU A 180 -1.92 1.00 8.22
CA LEU A 180 -2.99 0.51 9.08
C LEU A 180 -2.84 -0.99 9.32
N LEU A 181 -2.75 -1.40 10.59
CA LEU A 181 -2.80 -2.81 10.96
C LEU A 181 -4.25 -3.23 11.20
N GLN A 182 -4.75 -4.16 10.40
CA GLN A 182 -6.08 -4.73 10.53
C GLN A 182 -6.02 -6.18 11.04
N GLY A 183 -7.03 -6.60 11.80
CA GLY A 183 -7.22 -8.01 12.12
C GLY A 183 -7.50 -8.83 10.85
N ILE A 184 -7.12 -10.12 10.86
CA ILE A 184 -7.21 -11.01 9.69
C ILE A 184 -8.63 -11.03 9.10
N THR A 185 -9.67 -11.13 9.94
CA THR A 185 -11.07 -11.13 9.49
C THR A 185 -11.43 -9.86 8.73
N LYS A 186 -11.00 -8.68 9.21
CA LYS A 186 -11.27 -7.39 8.58
C LYS A 186 -10.49 -7.24 7.26
N ALA A 187 -9.23 -7.67 7.25
CA ALA A 187 -8.38 -7.65 6.06
C ALA A 187 -8.93 -8.56 4.93
N SER A 188 -9.52 -9.70 5.29
CA SER A 188 -10.15 -10.65 4.36
C SER A 188 -11.47 -10.15 3.76
N LEU A 189 -12.24 -9.34 4.49
CA LEU A 189 -13.47 -8.71 3.97
C LEU A 189 -13.16 -7.53 3.03
N GLY A 190 -11.99 -6.89 3.19
CA GLY A 190 -11.54 -5.74 2.39
C GLY A 190 -10.83 -6.12 1.08
N THR A 191 -11.18 -7.24 0.45
CA THR A 191 -10.66 -7.63 -0.87
C THR A 191 -11.38 -6.89 -2.00
N HIS A 192 -10.70 -6.67 -3.12
CA HIS A 192 -11.29 -5.99 -4.29
C HIS A 192 -12.43 -6.79 -4.91
N SER A 193 -12.30 -8.12 -4.97
CA SER A 193 -13.36 -8.98 -5.47
C SER A 193 -14.51 -9.08 -4.48
N TRP A 194 -15.70 -8.73 -4.95
CA TRP A 194 -16.93 -8.91 -4.20
C TRP A 194 -17.36 -10.38 -4.19
N ILE A 195 -17.03 -11.18 -5.22
CA ILE A 195 -17.32 -12.63 -5.27
C ILE A 195 -16.53 -13.36 -4.17
N SER A 196 -15.25 -13.04 -4.04
CA SER A 196 -14.36 -13.60 -3.02
C SER A 196 -14.77 -13.16 -1.61
N ALA A 197 -15.12 -11.87 -1.43
CA ALA A 197 -15.61 -11.35 -0.15
C ALA A 197 -16.94 -12.00 0.27
N ALA A 198 -17.91 -12.10 -0.65
CA ALA A 198 -19.25 -12.64 -0.39
C ALA A 198 -19.22 -14.13 0.02
N SER A 199 -18.22 -14.88 -0.46
CA SER A 199 -18.03 -16.28 -0.13
C SER A 199 -17.26 -16.51 1.19
N PHE A 200 -16.86 -15.47 1.91
CA PHE A 200 -16.24 -15.58 3.24
C PHE A 200 -17.29 -15.36 4.36
N GLN A 201 -17.79 -14.13 4.52
CA GLN A 201 -18.79 -13.73 5.52
C GLN A 201 -19.62 -12.54 5.00
N GLU A 202 -20.68 -12.17 5.72
CA GLU A 202 -21.52 -11.00 5.42
C GLU A 202 -22.12 -10.95 4.00
N THR A 203 -22.43 -12.12 3.41
CA THR A 203 -22.84 -12.28 2.00
C THR A 203 -23.93 -11.29 1.56
N THR A 204 -24.99 -11.12 2.35
CA THR A 204 -26.09 -10.20 2.03
C THR A 204 -25.64 -8.75 1.91
N LYS A 205 -24.75 -8.29 2.82
CA LYS A 205 -24.24 -6.93 2.83
C LYS A 205 -23.29 -6.69 1.66
N VAL A 206 -22.41 -7.65 1.37
CA VAL A 206 -21.46 -7.57 0.25
C VAL A 206 -22.20 -7.49 -1.09
N LEU A 207 -23.17 -8.40 -1.32
CA LEU A 207 -23.94 -8.42 -2.57
C LEU A 207 -24.80 -7.17 -2.74
N SER A 208 -25.45 -6.69 -1.67
CA SER A 208 -26.27 -5.48 -1.72
C SER A 208 -25.41 -4.25 -2.05
N SER A 209 -24.25 -4.11 -1.41
CA SER A 209 -23.33 -3.00 -1.69
C SER A 209 -22.77 -3.06 -3.11
N ALA A 210 -22.42 -4.25 -3.60
CA ALA A 210 -21.91 -4.43 -4.95
C ALA A 210 -22.98 -4.10 -6.01
N ALA A 211 -24.23 -4.51 -5.78
CA ALA A 211 -25.36 -4.20 -6.66
C ALA A 211 -25.66 -2.70 -6.71
N ILE A 212 -25.68 -2.00 -5.57
CA ILE A 212 -25.90 -0.55 -5.51
C ILE A 212 -24.79 0.22 -6.25
N GLN A 213 -23.54 -0.23 -6.11
CA GLN A 213 -22.39 0.41 -6.75
C GLN A 213 -22.21 0.01 -8.22
N GLY A 214 -22.96 -0.98 -8.72
CA GLY A 214 -22.74 -1.55 -10.05
C GLY A 214 -21.35 -2.15 -10.23
N LYS A 215 -20.78 -2.73 -9.17
CA LYS A 215 -19.40 -3.24 -9.18
C LYS A 215 -19.23 -4.43 -10.13
N THR A 216 -18.22 -4.33 -10.99
CA THR A 216 -17.74 -5.45 -11.81
C THR A 216 -16.58 -6.16 -11.11
N ASP A 217 -16.50 -7.47 -11.29
CA ASP A 217 -15.40 -8.30 -10.77
C ASP A 217 -14.53 -8.77 -11.93
N GLU A 218 -13.23 -8.50 -11.86
CA GLU A 218 -12.28 -8.86 -12.92
C GLU A 218 -11.73 -10.29 -12.79
N MET A 219 -12.11 -11.03 -11.73
CA MET A 219 -11.70 -12.42 -11.51
C MET A 219 -10.16 -12.59 -11.51
N LEU A 220 -9.44 -11.68 -10.87
CA LEU A 220 -7.98 -11.74 -10.77
C LEU A 220 -7.52 -12.65 -9.61
N GLY A 221 -8.42 -13.01 -8.70
CA GLY A 221 -8.12 -13.81 -7.52
C GLY A 221 -8.31 -15.31 -7.71
N LEU A 222 -7.72 -16.12 -6.81
CA LEU A 222 -7.90 -17.57 -6.85
C LEU A 222 -9.36 -17.98 -6.59
N LYS A 223 -10.03 -17.34 -5.62
CA LYS A 223 -11.34 -17.77 -5.15
C LYS A 223 -12.44 -17.51 -6.18
N GLU A 224 -12.40 -16.37 -6.87
CA GLU A 224 -13.35 -16.06 -7.95
C GLU A 224 -13.28 -17.10 -9.07
N ASN A 225 -12.06 -17.45 -9.51
CA ASN A 225 -11.86 -18.41 -10.59
C ASN A 225 -12.31 -19.81 -10.19
N VAL A 226 -12.04 -20.24 -8.94
CA VAL A 226 -12.55 -21.52 -8.43
C VAL A 226 -14.07 -21.55 -8.39
N ILE A 227 -14.72 -20.48 -7.91
CA ILE A 227 -16.20 -20.41 -7.81
C ILE A 227 -16.85 -20.44 -9.18
N THR A 228 -16.24 -19.77 -10.17
CA THR A 228 -16.79 -19.67 -11.53
C THR A 228 -16.38 -20.83 -12.45
N GLY A 229 -15.42 -21.66 -12.04
CA GLY A 229 -14.95 -22.81 -12.81
C GLY A 229 -13.85 -22.50 -13.83
N HIS A 230 -13.18 -21.36 -13.73
CA HIS A 230 -12.02 -21.00 -14.55
C HIS A 230 -10.72 -21.55 -13.97
N HIS A 231 -9.65 -21.58 -14.78
CA HIS A 231 -8.31 -21.88 -14.29
C HIS A 231 -7.86 -20.84 -13.26
N ILE A 232 -7.27 -21.30 -12.16
CA ILE A 232 -6.75 -20.39 -11.13
C ILE A 232 -5.53 -19.63 -11.67
N PRO A 233 -5.35 -18.35 -11.32
CA PRO A 233 -4.22 -17.53 -11.77
C PRO A 233 -2.95 -17.84 -10.96
N ALA A 234 -2.60 -19.11 -10.85
CA ALA A 234 -1.43 -19.61 -10.12
C ALA A 234 -0.96 -20.93 -10.73
N GLY A 235 0.35 -21.20 -10.63
CA GLY A 235 0.95 -22.41 -11.21
C GLY A 235 0.77 -22.45 -12.74
N THR A 236 0.22 -23.54 -13.26
CA THR A 236 -0.02 -23.71 -14.70
C THR A 236 -1.16 -22.85 -15.26
N GLY A 237 -2.00 -22.28 -14.40
CA GLY A 237 -3.11 -21.40 -14.82
C GLY A 237 -2.74 -19.91 -14.90
N LEU A 238 -1.45 -19.56 -14.79
CA LEU A 238 -1.00 -18.20 -15.06
C LEU A 238 -1.24 -17.85 -16.53
N ARG A 239 -1.84 -16.68 -16.79
CA ARG A 239 -2.16 -16.20 -18.15
C ARG A 239 -0.94 -16.10 -19.06
N GLU A 240 0.24 -15.84 -18.49
CA GLU A 240 1.51 -15.82 -19.23
C GLU A 240 1.82 -17.16 -19.90
N PHE A 241 1.35 -18.28 -19.33
CA PHE A 241 1.57 -19.61 -19.87
C PHE A 241 0.50 -20.04 -20.88
N GLU A 242 -0.63 -19.34 -20.97
CA GLU A 242 -1.76 -19.71 -21.84
C GLU A 242 -1.37 -19.73 -23.32
N ASN A 243 -0.53 -18.77 -23.73
CA ASN A 243 -0.03 -18.65 -25.11
C ASN A 243 1.46 -19.06 -25.23
N MET A 244 2.05 -19.62 -24.18
CA MET A 244 3.46 -20.00 -24.18
C MET A 244 3.62 -21.37 -24.86
N ILE A 245 4.15 -21.36 -26.07
CA ILE A 245 4.50 -22.60 -26.79
C ILE A 245 5.89 -23.02 -26.32
N VAL A 246 5.97 -24.13 -25.60
CA VAL A 246 7.24 -24.70 -25.14
C VAL A 246 7.69 -25.78 -26.14
N GLY A 247 8.85 -25.58 -26.77
CA GLY A 247 9.46 -26.52 -27.71
C GLY A 247 10.85 -26.99 -27.25
N SER A 248 11.41 -27.99 -27.93
CA SER A 248 12.78 -28.42 -27.67
C SER A 248 13.77 -27.33 -28.09
N LYS A 249 14.77 -27.07 -27.24
CA LYS A 249 15.83 -26.09 -27.55
C LYS A 249 16.64 -26.51 -28.77
N GLU A 250 16.88 -27.82 -28.93
CA GLU A 250 17.63 -28.38 -30.06
C GLU A 250 16.87 -28.19 -31.39
N GLU A 251 15.55 -28.39 -31.39
CA GLU A 251 14.72 -28.17 -32.58
C GLU A 251 14.64 -26.67 -32.95
N TYR A 252 14.61 -25.79 -31.95
CA TYR A 252 14.64 -24.34 -32.15
C TYR A 252 15.98 -23.88 -32.74
N GLU A 253 17.11 -24.37 -32.20
CA GLU A 253 18.45 -24.06 -32.71
C GLU A 253 18.65 -24.57 -34.15
N LEU A 254 18.15 -25.77 -34.46
CA LEU A 254 18.14 -26.32 -35.83
C LEU A 254 17.28 -25.48 -36.78
N LEU A 255 16.08 -25.06 -36.38
CA LEU A 255 15.22 -24.19 -37.19
C LEU A 255 15.86 -22.82 -37.44
N MET A 256 16.53 -22.24 -36.44
CA MET A 256 17.21 -20.96 -36.56
C MET A 256 18.43 -21.04 -37.49
N THR A 257 19.26 -22.08 -37.35
CA THR A 257 20.41 -22.30 -38.26
C THR A 257 19.96 -22.57 -39.69
N THR A 258 18.87 -23.32 -39.88
CA THR A 258 18.28 -23.55 -41.21
C THR A 258 17.76 -22.24 -41.81
N LYS A 259 17.10 -21.40 -41.00
CA LYS A 259 16.59 -20.09 -41.42
C LYS A 259 17.71 -19.12 -41.80
N GLU A 260 18.79 -19.07 -41.02
CA GLU A 260 19.98 -18.28 -41.33
C GLU A 260 20.60 -18.74 -42.66
N ALA A 261 20.80 -20.04 -42.85
CA ALA A 261 21.33 -20.59 -44.10
C ALA A 261 20.45 -20.23 -45.32
N MET A 262 19.12 -20.32 -45.19
CA MET A 262 18.19 -19.93 -46.27
C MET A 262 18.21 -18.43 -46.55
N SER A 263 18.43 -17.57 -45.55
CA SER A 263 18.55 -16.12 -45.77
C SER A 263 19.87 -15.72 -46.46
N PHE A 264 20.94 -16.49 -46.29
CA PHE A 264 22.19 -16.29 -47.02
C PHE A 264 22.07 -16.65 -48.51
N ASP A 265 21.29 -17.69 -48.84
CA ASP A 265 21.03 -18.10 -50.23
C ASP A 265 20.09 -17.13 -51.00
N GLU A 266 19.30 -16.30 -50.30
CA GLU A 266 18.44 -15.28 -50.94
C GLU A 266 19.17 -13.94 -51.22
N GLU A 267 20.36 -13.72 -50.65
CA GLU A 267 21.17 -12.51 -50.82
C GLU A 267 22.29 -12.64 -51.88
N GLU A 268 22.51 -13.82 -52.48
CA GLU A 268 23.35 -14.06 -53.69
C GLU A 268 22.55 -14.03 -54.99
#